data_AF-A0AAW0YKQ9-F1
#
_entry.id   AF-A0AAW0YKQ9-F1
#
_cell.length_a   1.000
_cell.length_b   1.000
_cell.length_c   1.000
_cell.angle_alpha   90.00
_cell.angle_beta   90.00
_cell.angle_gamma   90.00
#
_symmetry.space_group_name_H-M   'P 1'
#
loop_
_entity.id
_entity.type
_entity.pdbx_description
1 polymer ?
#
loop_
_entity_poly.entity_id
_entity_poly.type
_entity_poly.pdbx_seq_one_letter_code
_entity_poly.pdbx_strand_id
1 'polypeptide(L)'
;MPPARNTKTSRASVASSSKTTLDAIPPVEVPESITPDYVYTSRERHALSEDERAKLIHELVGFNPNKLCSDIAEAARSEIYTTVAGIEEWLRPRIKTKEDENELNVGLHALETLLESHVDKAFDKFTAWVLRNAFEFSPELEVVLPWHKGLDFSRGEYVASQPRGQDGLDLSIDQLRTKVEQSRLLSQRLEIAEKKLDRRIEIAKQRKAEVGFVKEVIDSAGLSPLHTPSSQILQTLTSLHTALSPLDTMVTTLPPQPSPGPGGSAGGSHTKAWEMGRAAYLNWALGKMVPSNPSVTIGGSTAGGEGAHEGKMESIEKSIEEVGGVEGVEAVVRSLTN
;
A
#
# COMPACT_ATOMS: atom_id res chain seq x y z
N MET A 1 -24.86 11.50 36.93
CA MET A 1 -23.47 11.86 37.31
C MET A 1 -22.55 11.37 36.20
N PRO A 2 -21.82 12.25 35.47
CA PRO A 2 -20.85 11.82 34.48
C PRO A 2 -19.44 11.71 35.12
N PRO A 3 -18.59 10.76 34.69
CA PRO A 3 -17.23 10.67 35.21
C PRO A 3 -16.31 11.70 34.56
N ALA A 4 -15.47 12.29 35.40
CA ALA A 4 -14.54 13.38 35.10
C ALA A 4 -13.43 12.97 34.12
N ARG A 5 -13.22 13.80 33.11
CA ARG A 5 -12.15 13.70 32.11
C ARG A 5 -10.85 14.22 32.74
N ASN A 6 -9.93 13.32 33.08
CA ASN A 6 -8.65 13.63 33.71
C ASN A 6 -7.68 14.23 32.68
N THR A 7 -7.41 15.54 32.77
CA THR A 7 -6.45 16.26 31.93
C THR A 7 -5.03 16.05 32.46
N LYS A 8 -4.35 15.00 31.98
CA LYS A 8 -2.90 14.89 32.11
C LYS A 8 -2.23 15.84 31.12
N THR A 9 -1.81 17.00 31.62
CA THR A 9 -0.82 17.88 31.00
C THR A 9 0.52 17.14 30.95
N SER A 10 0.82 16.48 29.83
CA SER A 10 2.16 16.00 29.56
C SER A 10 3.03 17.20 29.18
N ARG A 11 4.07 17.41 29.99
CA ARG A 11 5.13 18.39 29.80
C ARG A 11 5.78 18.12 28.43
N ALA A 12 5.59 19.03 27.47
CA ALA A 12 6.18 18.92 26.15
C ALA A 12 7.71 18.80 26.27
N SER A 13 8.25 17.62 25.92
CA SER A 13 9.67 17.51 25.65
C SER A 13 9.96 18.41 24.47
N VAL A 14 10.96 19.29 24.59
CA VAL A 14 11.45 20.14 23.52
C VAL A 14 11.97 19.24 22.40
N ALA A 15 11.05 18.85 21.52
CA ALA A 15 11.36 18.13 20.30
C ALA A 15 12.12 19.06 19.39
N SER A 16 13.10 18.49 18.69
CA SER A 16 13.86 19.14 17.62
C SER A 16 12.94 20.01 16.76
N SER A 17 13.32 21.27 16.59
CA SER A 17 12.57 22.34 15.90
C SER A 17 12.06 21.99 14.49
N SER A 18 12.52 20.90 13.90
CA SER A 18 12.10 20.38 12.59
C SER A 18 10.78 19.58 12.64
N LYS A 19 10.46 18.92 13.75
CA LYS A 19 9.29 18.02 13.80
C LYS A 19 7.95 18.75 13.96
N THR A 20 7.97 19.95 14.52
CA THR A 20 6.78 20.78 14.76
C THR A 20 6.16 21.32 13.46
N THR A 21 6.90 21.35 12.35
CA THR A 21 6.40 21.88 11.07
C THR A 21 5.55 20.89 10.29
N LEU A 22 5.66 19.59 10.56
CA LEU A 22 4.83 18.57 9.90
C LEU A 22 3.47 18.38 10.57
N ASP A 23 3.42 18.46 11.91
CA ASP A 23 2.15 18.42 12.66
C ASP A 23 1.28 19.67 12.44
N ALA A 24 1.85 20.73 11.85
CA ALA A 24 1.15 21.97 11.51
C ALA A 24 0.49 21.95 10.12
N ILE A 25 0.65 20.86 9.35
CA ILE A 25 -0.04 20.71 8.07
C ILE A 25 -1.47 20.27 8.40
N PRO A 26 -2.50 21.07 8.05
CA PRO A 26 -3.87 20.65 8.28
C PRO A 26 -4.10 19.33 7.53
N PRO A 27 -4.68 18.31 8.19
CA PRO A 27 -5.03 17.08 7.52
C PRO A 27 -5.92 17.42 6.33
N VAL A 28 -5.67 16.78 5.19
CA VAL A 28 -6.46 17.04 3.99
C VAL A 28 -7.93 16.79 4.32
N GLU A 29 -8.75 17.83 4.18
CA GLU A 29 -10.20 17.72 4.23
C GLU A 29 -10.65 16.88 3.03
N VAL A 30 -10.64 15.57 3.24
CA VAL A 30 -11.29 14.58 2.39
C VAL A 30 -12.65 14.32 3.03
N PRO A 31 -13.76 14.57 2.33
CA PRO A 31 -15.08 14.23 2.84
C PRO A 31 -15.16 12.75 3.21
N GLU A 32 -15.77 12.42 4.35
CA GLU A 32 -15.97 11.02 4.78
C GLU A 32 -16.96 10.27 3.88
N SER A 33 -17.77 10.99 3.10
CA SER A 33 -18.75 10.45 2.17
C SER A 33 -18.54 11.01 0.77
N ILE A 34 -18.72 10.15 -0.23
CA ILE A 34 -18.72 10.49 -1.66
C ILE A 34 -19.85 11.49 -1.99
N THR A 35 -20.94 11.46 -1.21
CA THR A 35 -22.05 12.42 -1.28
C THR A 35 -22.16 13.14 0.07
N PRO A 36 -21.38 14.22 0.29
CA PRO A 36 -21.35 14.93 1.57
C PRO A 36 -22.67 15.65 1.91
N ASP A 37 -23.43 16.06 0.89
CA ASP A 37 -24.69 16.79 1.06
C ASP A 37 -25.91 15.87 1.28
N TYR A 38 -25.71 14.55 1.16
CA TYR A 38 -26.80 13.60 1.31
C TYR A 38 -27.05 13.28 2.79
N VAL A 39 -28.21 13.70 3.30
CA VAL A 39 -28.70 13.32 4.62
C VAL A 39 -29.74 12.21 4.45
N TYR A 40 -29.46 11.04 5.02
CA TYR A 40 -30.40 9.92 5.02
C TYR A 40 -31.70 10.32 5.73
N THR A 41 -32.83 10.20 5.02
CA THR A 41 -34.16 10.40 5.59
C THR A 41 -34.89 9.07 5.62
N SER A 42 -35.32 8.63 6.80
CA SER A 42 -36.12 7.41 6.97
C SER A 42 -37.48 7.62 6.31
N ARG A 43 -37.79 6.88 5.23
CA ARG A 43 -39.12 6.86 4.60
C ARG A 43 -40.10 6.00 5.42
N GLU A 44 -41.39 6.31 5.32
CA GLU A 44 -42.45 5.49 5.91
C GLU A 44 -42.52 4.13 5.19
N ARG A 45 -42.67 3.07 5.99
CA ARG A 45 -42.51 1.68 5.56
C ARG A 45 -43.79 1.18 4.91
N HIS A 46 -43.70 0.65 3.69
CA HIS A 46 -44.81 -0.07 3.06
C HIS A 46 -44.73 -1.56 3.40
N ALA A 47 -45.88 -2.17 3.69
CA ALA A 47 -45.97 -3.63 3.79
C ALA A 47 -45.65 -4.24 2.42
N LEU A 48 -44.77 -5.25 2.40
CA LEU A 48 -44.39 -5.94 1.18
C LEU A 48 -45.59 -6.72 0.61
N SER A 49 -45.80 -6.63 -0.70
CA SER A 49 -46.77 -7.47 -1.39
C SER A 49 -46.38 -8.96 -1.32
N GLU A 50 -47.35 -9.87 -1.42
CA GLU A 50 -47.08 -11.32 -1.47
C GLU A 50 -46.08 -11.68 -2.59
N ASP A 51 -46.20 -11.04 -3.75
CA ASP A 51 -45.30 -11.24 -4.88
C ASP A 51 -43.88 -10.73 -4.60
N GLU A 52 -43.76 -9.63 -3.84
CA GLU A 52 -42.46 -9.07 -3.46
C GLU A 52 -41.76 -9.97 -2.45
N ARG A 53 -42.52 -10.51 -1.49
CA ARG A 53 -42.01 -11.51 -0.54
C ARG A 53 -41.50 -12.75 -1.26
N ALA A 54 -42.26 -13.27 -2.22
CA ALA A 54 -41.85 -14.42 -3.02
C ALA A 54 -40.55 -14.17 -3.79
N LYS A 55 -40.36 -12.97 -4.34
CA LYS A 55 -39.10 -12.56 -4.99
C LYS A 55 -37.95 -12.47 -4.00
N LEU A 56 -38.19 -11.91 -2.81
CA LEU A 56 -37.19 -11.74 -1.76
C LEU A 56 -36.72 -13.11 -1.21
N ILE A 57 -37.65 -14.06 -1.07
CA ILE A 57 -37.34 -15.46 -0.72
C ILE A 57 -36.55 -16.13 -1.85
N HIS A 58 -36.97 -15.94 -3.11
CA HIS A 58 -36.25 -16.48 -4.26
C HIS A 58 -34.81 -15.96 -4.30
N GLU A 59 -34.62 -14.67 -4.05
CA GLU A 59 -33.29 -14.05 -3.99
C GLU A 59 -32.47 -14.56 -2.79
N LEU A 60 -33.10 -14.68 -1.61
CA LEU A 60 -32.46 -15.19 -0.40
C LEU A 60 -31.90 -16.59 -0.60
N VAL A 61 -32.72 -17.45 -1.20
CA VAL A 61 -32.48 -18.89 -1.30
C VAL A 61 -31.76 -19.25 -2.61
N GLY A 62 -31.81 -18.38 -3.62
CA GLY A 62 -31.19 -18.59 -4.94
C GLY A 62 -31.96 -19.54 -5.85
N PHE A 63 -33.08 -20.12 -5.40
CA PHE A 63 -33.97 -20.96 -6.19
C PHE A 63 -35.43 -20.67 -5.87
N ASN A 64 -36.36 -21.14 -6.70
CA ASN A 64 -37.79 -20.99 -6.44
C ASN A 64 -38.27 -22.16 -5.57
N PRO A 65 -38.86 -21.91 -4.38
CA PRO A 65 -39.34 -22.96 -3.48
C PRO A 65 -40.32 -23.96 -4.11
N ASN A 66 -41.14 -23.52 -5.07
CA ASN A 66 -42.08 -24.40 -5.78
C ASN A 66 -41.35 -25.45 -6.61
N LYS A 67 -40.21 -25.09 -7.22
CA LYS A 67 -39.40 -26.03 -8.00
C LYS A 67 -38.79 -27.10 -7.09
N LEU A 68 -38.25 -26.69 -5.93
CA LEU A 68 -37.75 -27.64 -4.95
C LEU A 68 -38.83 -28.66 -4.52
N CYS A 69 -40.04 -28.19 -4.22
CA CYS A 69 -41.14 -29.08 -3.84
C CYS A 69 -41.52 -30.04 -4.97
N SER A 70 -41.53 -29.57 -6.22
CA SER A 70 -41.75 -30.40 -7.40
C SER A 70 -40.67 -31.46 -7.57
N ASP A 71 -39.40 -31.10 -7.40
CA ASP A 71 -38.27 -32.01 -7.54
C ASP A 71 -38.29 -33.10 -6.44
N ILE A 72 -38.65 -32.72 -5.20
CA ILE A 72 -38.83 -33.66 -4.10
C ILE A 72 -40.00 -34.62 -4.37
N ALA A 73 -41.13 -34.12 -4.86
CA ALA A 73 -42.29 -34.95 -5.19
C ALA A 73 -41.98 -35.95 -6.32
N GLU A 74 -41.24 -35.51 -7.35
CA GLU A 74 -40.81 -36.39 -8.43
C GLU A 74 -39.81 -37.45 -7.96
N ALA A 75 -38.85 -37.08 -7.11
CA ALA A 75 -37.94 -38.02 -6.50
C ALA A 75 -38.67 -39.04 -5.61
N ALA A 76 -39.70 -38.61 -4.86
CA ALA A 76 -40.50 -39.55 -4.08
C ALA A 76 -41.29 -40.52 -4.97
N ARG A 77 -41.84 -40.05 -6.10
CA ARG A 77 -42.56 -40.88 -7.06
C ARG A 77 -41.64 -41.91 -7.72
N SER A 78 -40.41 -41.52 -8.07
CA SER A 78 -39.44 -42.47 -8.65
C SER A 78 -39.02 -43.57 -7.66
N GLU A 79 -38.92 -43.24 -6.38
CA GLU A 79 -38.66 -44.23 -5.33
C GLU A 79 -39.83 -45.22 -5.19
N ILE A 80 -41.10 -44.80 -5.37
CA ILE A 80 -42.24 -45.74 -5.40
C ILE A 80 -42.01 -46.80 -6.47
N TYR A 81 -41.76 -46.39 -7.72
CA TYR A 81 -41.55 -47.35 -8.81
C TYR A 81 -40.35 -48.27 -8.54
N THR A 82 -39.29 -47.75 -7.93
CA THR A 82 -38.12 -48.54 -7.53
C THR A 82 -38.49 -49.57 -6.46
N THR A 83 -39.30 -49.21 -5.46
CA THR A 83 -39.76 -50.14 -4.43
C THR A 83 -40.73 -51.20 -4.97
N VAL A 84 -41.67 -50.80 -5.83
CA VAL A 84 -42.62 -51.71 -6.48
C VAL A 84 -41.88 -52.71 -7.36
N ALA A 85 -40.90 -52.26 -8.15
CA ALA A 85 -40.04 -53.13 -8.94
C ALA A 85 -39.19 -54.07 -8.07
N GLY A 86 -38.63 -53.58 -6.96
CA GLY A 86 -37.90 -54.41 -6.01
C GLY A 86 -38.76 -55.48 -5.33
N ILE A 87 -40.03 -55.15 -5.04
CA ILE A 87 -41.03 -56.11 -4.54
C ILE A 87 -41.31 -57.16 -5.62
N GLU A 88 -41.53 -56.75 -6.86
CA GLU A 88 -41.76 -57.66 -7.99
C GLU A 88 -40.58 -58.64 -8.16
N GLU A 89 -39.34 -58.12 -8.20
CA GLU A 89 -38.13 -58.93 -8.32
C GLU A 89 -37.97 -59.93 -7.17
N TRP A 90 -38.36 -59.55 -5.95
CA TRP A 90 -38.32 -60.42 -4.78
C TRP A 90 -39.41 -61.50 -4.77
N LEU A 91 -40.61 -61.20 -5.29
CA LEU A 91 -41.72 -62.15 -5.37
C LEU A 91 -41.62 -63.10 -6.57
N ARG A 92 -41.05 -62.66 -7.69
CA ARG A 92 -40.89 -63.45 -8.93
C ARG A 92 -40.29 -64.85 -8.73
N PRO A 93 -39.22 -65.07 -7.95
CA PRO A 93 -38.67 -66.42 -7.72
C PRO A 93 -39.55 -67.31 -6.83
N ARG A 94 -40.54 -66.75 -6.13
CA ARG A 94 -41.41 -67.49 -5.19
C ARG A 94 -42.69 -67.98 -5.84
N ILE A 95 -43.00 -67.49 -7.04
CA ILE A 95 -44.20 -67.82 -7.80
C ILE A 95 -43.96 -69.12 -8.59
N LYS A 96 -44.94 -70.03 -8.53
CA LYS A 96 -44.87 -71.35 -9.19
C LYS A 96 -45.96 -71.57 -10.23
N THR A 97 -47.07 -70.83 -10.10
CA THR A 97 -48.31 -71.03 -10.86
C THR A 97 -48.66 -69.77 -11.64
N LYS A 98 -49.23 -69.92 -12.84
CA LYS A 98 -49.70 -68.78 -13.65
C LYS A 98 -50.84 -67.99 -13.00
N GLU A 99 -51.63 -68.65 -12.15
CA GLU A 99 -52.68 -68.01 -11.36
C GLU A 99 -52.08 -67.04 -10.33
N ASP A 100 -51.01 -67.45 -9.66
CA ASP A 100 -50.26 -66.61 -8.72
C ASP A 100 -49.54 -65.42 -9.41
N GLU A 101 -49.08 -65.59 -10.66
CA GLU A 101 -48.52 -64.49 -11.46
C GLU A 101 -49.57 -63.42 -11.76
N ASN A 102 -50.79 -63.85 -12.09
CA ASN A 102 -51.89 -62.93 -12.36
C ASN A 102 -52.33 -62.21 -11.08
N GLU A 103 -52.43 -62.93 -9.96
CA GLU A 103 -52.75 -62.34 -8.65
C GLU A 103 -51.65 -61.36 -8.19
N LEU A 104 -50.38 -61.69 -8.41
CA LEU A 104 -49.26 -60.77 -8.15
C LEU A 104 -49.41 -59.48 -8.95
N ASN A 105 -49.61 -59.56 -10.26
CA ASN A 105 -49.69 -58.37 -11.12
C ASN A 105 -50.88 -57.47 -10.73
N VAL A 106 -52.03 -58.06 -10.40
CA VAL A 106 -53.21 -57.32 -9.93
C VAL A 106 -52.93 -56.67 -8.57
N GLY A 107 -52.32 -57.40 -7.64
CA GLY A 107 -51.97 -56.90 -6.32
C GLY A 107 -50.90 -55.80 -6.36
N LEU A 108 -49.89 -55.96 -7.21
CA LEU A 108 -48.81 -55.00 -7.41
C LEU A 108 -49.33 -53.70 -8.00
N HIS A 109 -50.21 -53.79 -9.01
CA HIS A 109 -50.83 -52.62 -9.59
C HIS A 109 -51.78 -51.91 -8.62
N ALA A 110 -52.51 -52.66 -7.78
CA ALA A 110 -53.34 -52.09 -6.72
C ALA A 110 -52.48 -51.38 -5.66
N LEU A 111 -51.32 -51.95 -5.30
CA LEU A 111 -50.37 -51.35 -4.37
C LEU A 111 -49.73 -50.09 -4.94
N GLU A 112 -49.30 -50.11 -6.20
CA GLU A 112 -48.77 -48.97 -6.94
C GLU A 112 -49.78 -47.82 -6.94
N THR A 113 -51.01 -48.08 -7.38
CA THR A 113 -52.09 -47.07 -7.40
C THR A 113 -52.39 -46.51 -6.00
N LEU A 114 -52.37 -47.38 -4.97
CA LEU A 114 -52.58 -46.97 -3.58
C LEU A 114 -51.45 -46.03 -3.11
N LEU A 115 -50.19 -46.39 -3.36
CA LEU A 115 -49.03 -45.60 -2.99
C LEU A 115 -49.02 -44.27 -3.72
N GLU A 116 -49.23 -44.25 -5.03
CA GLU A 116 -49.35 -43.01 -5.82
C GLU A 116 -50.40 -42.08 -5.22
N SER A 117 -51.61 -42.59 -4.96
CA SER A 117 -52.71 -41.79 -4.41
C SER A 117 -52.44 -41.23 -3.01
N HIS A 118 -51.64 -41.93 -2.20
CA HIS A 118 -51.30 -41.49 -0.84
C HIS A 118 -50.13 -40.53 -0.84
N VAL A 119 -49.11 -40.83 -1.66
CA VAL A 119 -47.91 -40.01 -1.81
C VAL A 119 -48.27 -38.66 -2.42
N ASP A 120 -49.08 -38.61 -3.47
CA ASP A 120 -49.53 -37.33 -4.05
C ASP A 120 -50.28 -36.47 -3.00
N LYS A 121 -51.23 -37.06 -2.26
CA LYS A 121 -51.95 -36.34 -1.18
C LYS A 121 -51.05 -35.87 -0.04
N ALA A 122 -50.02 -36.66 0.29
CA ALA A 122 -49.07 -36.30 1.33
C ALA A 122 -48.14 -35.17 0.85
N PHE A 123 -47.65 -35.24 -0.40
CA PHE A 123 -46.78 -34.21 -0.96
C PHE A 123 -47.52 -32.92 -1.31
N ASP A 124 -48.81 -32.96 -1.64
CA ASP A 124 -49.65 -31.75 -1.75
C ASP A 124 -49.70 -31.01 -0.40
N LYS A 125 -49.94 -31.74 0.69
CA LYS A 125 -49.96 -31.17 2.06
C LYS A 125 -48.60 -30.69 2.50
N PHE A 126 -47.55 -31.45 2.19
CA PHE A 126 -46.17 -31.06 2.46
C PHE A 126 -45.81 -29.78 1.71
N THR A 127 -46.11 -29.69 0.42
CA THR A 127 -45.85 -28.51 -0.41
C THR A 127 -46.58 -27.29 0.16
N ALA A 128 -47.87 -27.43 0.48
CA ALA A 128 -48.64 -26.36 1.12
C ALA A 128 -48.05 -25.94 2.48
N TRP A 129 -47.59 -26.91 3.29
CA TRP A 129 -47.00 -26.62 4.59
C TRP A 129 -45.63 -25.94 4.48
N VAL A 130 -44.78 -26.40 3.57
CA VAL A 130 -43.43 -25.88 3.33
C VAL A 130 -43.50 -24.44 2.83
N LEU A 131 -44.37 -24.16 1.85
CA LEU A 131 -44.53 -22.81 1.31
C LEU A 131 -45.11 -21.84 2.34
N ARG A 132 -45.97 -22.32 3.25
CA ARG A 132 -46.62 -21.47 4.27
C ARG A 132 -45.83 -21.29 5.57
N ASN A 133 -44.83 -22.12 5.84
CA ASN A 133 -44.10 -22.06 7.11
C ASN A 133 -42.59 -21.93 6.92
N ALA A 134 -41.97 -22.77 6.09
CA ALA A 134 -40.52 -22.78 5.94
C ALA A 134 -40.03 -21.62 5.04
N PHE A 135 -40.80 -21.34 3.98
CA PHE A 135 -40.51 -20.26 3.02
C PHE A 135 -41.43 -19.06 3.20
N GLU A 136 -41.91 -18.81 4.43
CA GLU A 136 -42.79 -17.70 4.74
C GLU A 136 -42.20 -16.93 5.92
N PHE A 137 -42.13 -15.60 5.80
CA PHE A 137 -41.81 -14.71 6.91
C PHE A 137 -42.98 -13.76 7.17
N SER A 138 -43.09 -13.28 8.41
CA SER A 138 -44.15 -12.37 8.84
C SER A 138 -44.17 -11.10 7.97
N PRO A 139 -45.34 -10.65 7.48
CA PRO A 139 -45.44 -9.44 6.67
C PRO A 139 -45.04 -8.17 7.43
N GLU A 140 -45.01 -8.23 8.76
CA GLU A 140 -44.59 -7.15 9.63
C GLU A 140 -43.06 -7.06 9.80
N LEU A 141 -42.33 -8.11 9.39
CA LEU A 141 -40.88 -8.17 9.56
C LEU A 141 -40.16 -7.51 8.38
N GLU A 142 -39.32 -6.53 8.71
CA GLU A 142 -38.43 -5.89 7.75
C GLU A 142 -37.26 -6.84 7.44
N VAL A 143 -37.38 -7.61 6.36
CA VAL A 143 -36.32 -8.51 5.91
C VAL A 143 -35.40 -7.73 4.97
N VAL A 144 -34.26 -7.30 5.50
CA VAL A 144 -33.13 -6.80 4.69
C VAL A 144 -32.17 -7.94 4.44
N LEU A 145 -31.97 -8.27 3.17
CA LEU A 145 -30.99 -9.27 2.77
C LEU A 145 -29.57 -8.81 3.14
N PRO A 146 -28.65 -9.73 3.49
CA PRO A 146 -27.30 -9.35 3.91
C PRO A 146 -26.55 -8.47 2.89
N TRP A 147 -26.77 -8.69 1.60
CA TRP A 147 -26.18 -7.89 0.51
C TRP A 147 -26.90 -6.56 0.25
N HIS A 148 -28.15 -6.41 0.71
CA HIS A 148 -28.85 -5.12 0.72
C HIS A 148 -28.51 -4.26 1.94
N LYS A 149 -27.71 -4.76 2.87
CA LYS A 149 -27.30 -4.01 4.05
C LYS A 149 -26.42 -2.80 3.65
N GLY A 150 -26.94 -1.60 3.89
CA GLY A 150 -26.27 -0.35 3.53
C GLY A 150 -26.54 0.13 2.10
N LEU A 151 -27.45 -0.54 1.38
CA LEU A 151 -27.93 -0.07 0.09
C LEU A 151 -29.02 0.98 0.29
N ASP A 152 -28.67 2.25 0.10
CA ASP A 152 -29.61 3.36 0.18
C ASP A 152 -30.07 3.78 -1.23
N PHE A 153 -31.23 3.30 -1.69
CA PHE A 153 -31.78 3.70 -2.99
C PHE A 153 -32.05 5.21 -3.08
N SER A 154 -32.39 5.84 -1.97
CA SER A 154 -32.58 7.29 -1.88
C SER A 154 -31.29 8.09 -2.13
N ARG A 155 -30.11 7.50 -1.86
CA ARG A 155 -28.82 8.09 -2.22
C ARG A 155 -28.62 8.06 -3.73
N GLY A 156 -29.03 6.97 -4.39
CA GLY A 156 -29.03 6.86 -5.84
C GLY A 156 -29.96 7.87 -6.52
N GLU A 157 -31.18 8.03 -6.02
CA GLU A 157 -32.12 9.06 -6.50
C GLU A 157 -31.52 10.47 -6.37
N TYR A 158 -30.89 10.77 -5.23
CA TYR A 158 -30.22 12.06 -5.02
C TYR A 158 -29.11 12.30 -6.05
N VAL A 159 -28.22 11.33 -6.27
CA VAL A 159 -27.17 11.42 -7.30
C VAL A 159 -27.78 11.61 -8.68
N ALA A 160 -28.86 10.90 -9.02
CA ALA A 160 -29.54 11.02 -10.30
C ALA A 160 -30.21 12.39 -10.51
N SER A 161 -30.71 13.02 -9.45
CA SER A 161 -31.29 14.37 -9.50
C SER A 161 -30.27 15.48 -9.70
N GLN A 162 -28.98 15.19 -9.49
CA GLN A 162 -27.90 16.17 -9.66
C GLN A 162 -27.65 16.44 -11.16
N PRO A 163 -27.32 17.68 -11.58
CA PRO A 163 -27.21 18.06 -13.00
C PRO A 163 -26.18 17.28 -13.84
N ARG A 164 -25.28 16.53 -13.19
CA ARG A 164 -24.27 15.68 -13.83
C ARG A 164 -24.42 14.19 -13.48
N GLY A 165 -25.48 13.83 -12.74
CA GLY A 165 -25.79 12.44 -12.41
C GLY A 165 -24.60 11.67 -11.84
N GLN A 166 -24.43 10.45 -12.37
CA GLN A 166 -23.32 9.56 -12.05
C GLN A 166 -21.98 10.08 -12.60
N ASP A 167 -21.95 10.65 -13.81
CA ASP A 167 -20.71 11.15 -14.43
C ASP A 167 -20.06 12.26 -13.58
N GLY A 168 -20.87 13.12 -12.96
CA GLY A 168 -20.40 14.14 -12.03
C GLY A 168 -19.76 13.56 -10.78
N LEU A 169 -20.31 12.45 -10.29
CA LEU A 169 -19.77 11.72 -9.14
C LEU A 169 -18.44 11.05 -9.50
N ASP A 170 -18.36 10.39 -10.66
CA ASP A 170 -17.14 9.75 -11.13
C ASP A 170 -16.01 10.77 -11.32
N LEU A 171 -16.31 11.94 -11.91
CA LEU A 171 -15.37 13.05 -11.99
C LEU A 171 -14.91 13.54 -10.61
N SER A 172 -15.83 13.63 -9.64
CA SER A 172 -15.48 14.02 -8.27
C SER A 172 -14.58 12.99 -7.58
N ILE A 173 -14.81 11.69 -7.83
CA ILE A 173 -13.98 10.59 -7.33
C ILE A 173 -12.57 10.69 -7.94
N ASP A 174 -12.45 10.97 -9.23
CA ASP A 174 -11.16 11.14 -9.87
C ASP A 174 -10.41 12.39 -9.38
N GLN A 175 -11.14 13.47 -9.12
CA GLN A 175 -10.57 14.66 -8.45
C GLN A 175 -10.09 14.35 -7.03
N LEU A 176 -10.83 13.54 -6.26
CA LEU A 176 -10.40 13.11 -4.93
C LEU A 176 -9.19 12.18 -5.00
N ARG A 177 -9.15 11.24 -5.95
CA ARG A 177 -7.99 10.36 -6.20
C ARG A 177 -6.74 11.18 -6.50
N THR A 178 -6.83 12.12 -7.43
CA THR A 178 -5.70 13.01 -7.77
C THR A 178 -5.28 13.89 -6.59
N LYS A 179 -6.22 14.42 -5.80
CA LYS A 179 -5.91 15.17 -4.56
C LYS A 179 -5.18 14.31 -3.53
N VAL A 180 -5.57 13.04 -3.38
CA VAL A 180 -4.90 12.08 -2.48
C VAL A 180 -3.49 11.72 -2.98
N GLU A 181 -3.30 11.57 -4.29
CA GLU A 181 -1.98 11.34 -4.87
C GLU A 181 -1.05 12.55 -4.67
N GLN A 182 -1.57 13.76 -4.93
CA GLN A 182 -0.83 15.00 -4.70
C GLN A 182 -0.45 15.17 -3.22
N SER A 183 -1.34 14.82 -2.29
CA SER A 183 -1.04 14.91 -0.86
C SER A 183 0.02 13.88 -0.43
N ARG A 184 -0.02 12.66 -0.96
CA ARG A 184 1.02 11.64 -0.73
C ARG A 184 2.38 12.10 -1.25
N LEU A 185 2.44 12.66 -2.46
CA LEU A 185 3.68 13.19 -3.04
C LEU A 185 4.24 14.37 -2.26
N LEU A 186 3.36 15.28 -1.81
CA LEU A 186 3.75 16.41 -0.96
C LEU A 186 4.33 15.90 0.36
N SER A 187 3.63 14.98 1.03
CA SER A 187 4.08 14.39 2.29
C SER A 187 5.46 13.75 2.15
N GLN A 188 5.68 12.97 1.09
CA GLN A 188 6.99 12.37 0.79
C GLN A 188 8.07 13.43 0.56
N ARG A 189 7.79 14.49 -0.20
CA ARG A 189 8.76 15.57 -0.45
C ARG A 189 9.12 16.32 0.83
N LEU A 190 8.15 16.55 1.70
CA LEU A 190 8.39 17.20 2.98
C LEU A 190 9.22 16.33 3.91
N GLU A 191 8.98 15.02 3.96
CA GLU A 191 9.81 14.08 4.72
C GLU A 191 11.28 14.10 4.26
N ILE A 192 11.49 14.15 2.93
CA ILE A 192 12.85 14.27 2.36
C ILE A 192 13.48 15.62 2.73
N ALA A 193 12.70 16.70 2.69
CA ALA A 193 13.17 18.02 3.07
C ALA A 193 13.54 18.08 4.56
N GLU A 194 12.75 17.46 5.43
CA GLU A 194 13.02 17.35 6.87
C GLU A 194 14.36 16.63 7.11
N LYS A 195 14.56 15.45 6.50
CA LYS A 195 15.84 14.71 6.60
C LYS A 195 17.05 15.54 6.17
N LYS A 196 16.89 16.36 5.13
CA LYS A 196 17.95 17.28 4.67
C LYS A 196 18.20 18.40 5.68
N LEU A 197 17.14 18.98 6.25
CA LEU A 197 17.25 20.02 7.27
C LEU A 197 17.90 19.50 8.54
N ASP A 198 17.52 18.31 9.00
CA ASP A 198 18.13 17.66 10.17
C ASP A 198 19.64 17.45 9.96
N ARG A 199 20.05 17.02 8.78
CA ARG A 199 21.48 16.91 8.44
C ARG A 199 22.19 18.27 8.47
N ARG A 200 21.56 19.33 7.95
CA ARG A 200 22.15 20.69 8.00
C ARG A 200 22.25 21.20 9.42
N ILE A 201 21.24 20.94 10.25
CA ILE A 201 21.23 21.29 11.66
C ILE A 201 22.37 20.57 12.38
N GLU A 202 22.60 19.29 12.09
CA GLU A 202 23.68 18.53 12.72
C GLU A 202 25.07 19.08 12.33
N ILE A 203 25.29 19.39 11.06
CA ILE A 203 26.53 20.03 10.59
C ILE A 203 26.72 21.41 11.27
N ALA A 204 25.65 22.20 11.37
CA ALA A 204 25.71 23.50 12.04
C ALA A 204 26.01 23.37 13.54
N LYS A 205 25.47 22.34 14.22
CA LYS A 205 25.80 22.03 15.62
C LYS A 205 27.27 21.63 15.79
N GLN A 206 27.80 20.78 14.90
CA GLN A 206 29.21 20.39 14.91
C GLN A 206 30.13 21.61 14.72
N ARG A 207 29.87 22.43 13.70
CA ARG A 207 30.63 23.68 13.47
C ARG A 207 30.53 24.65 14.65
N LYS A 208 29.35 24.76 15.27
CA LYS A 208 29.17 25.58 16.48
C LYS A 208 30.02 25.04 17.64
N ALA A 209 30.12 23.72 17.81
CA ALA A 209 30.96 23.12 18.83
C ALA A 209 32.45 23.36 18.56
N GLU A 210 32.91 23.26 17.31
CA GLU A 210 34.28 23.59 16.91
C GLU A 210 34.62 25.06 17.18
N VAL A 211 33.74 25.98 16.79
CA VAL A 211 33.91 27.42 17.07
C VAL A 211 33.87 27.68 18.59
N GLY A 212 33.02 26.96 19.33
CA GLY A 212 32.97 27.00 20.78
C GLY A 212 34.29 26.57 21.43
N PHE A 213 34.89 25.47 20.95
CA PHE A 213 36.21 25.02 21.38
C PHE A 213 37.30 26.06 21.08
N VAL A 214 37.32 26.62 19.87
CA VAL A 214 38.27 27.68 19.52
C VAL A 214 38.10 28.90 20.43
N LYS A 215 36.86 29.28 20.75
CA LYS A 215 36.58 30.36 21.70
C LYS A 215 37.09 30.03 23.11
N GLU A 216 36.87 28.82 23.61
CA GLU A 216 37.35 28.37 24.93
C GLU A 216 38.89 28.34 25.01
N VAL A 217 39.56 27.92 23.93
CA VAL A 217 41.03 27.98 23.82
C VAL A 217 41.53 29.42 23.83
N ILE A 218 40.84 30.35 23.15
CA ILE A 218 41.18 31.78 23.16
C ILE A 218 40.95 32.40 24.54
N ASP A 219 39.85 32.05 25.20
CA ASP A 219 39.50 32.54 26.55
C ASP A 219 40.49 31.99 27.59
N SER A 220 40.89 30.72 27.50
CA SER A 220 41.91 30.11 28.37
C SER A 220 43.33 30.62 28.10
N ALA A 221 43.64 31.03 26.87
CA ALA A 221 44.88 31.72 26.53
C ALA A 221 44.91 33.21 26.94
N GLY A 222 43.81 33.74 27.50
CA GLY A 222 43.73 35.13 27.98
C GLY A 222 43.77 36.18 26.87
N LEU A 223 43.45 35.81 25.62
CA LEU A 223 43.49 36.70 24.45
C LEU A 223 42.17 37.44 24.20
N SER A 224 41.34 37.64 25.24
CA SER A 224 40.19 38.53 25.18
C SER A 224 40.58 39.93 25.71
N PRO A 225 40.64 40.99 24.88
CA PRO A 225 40.27 41.09 23.47
C PRO A 225 41.41 40.86 22.45
N LEU A 226 41.05 40.25 21.33
CA LEU A 226 41.92 39.97 20.18
C LEU A 226 42.49 41.29 19.60
N HIS A 227 43.82 41.36 19.40
CA HIS A 227 44.56 42.55 18.93
C HIS A 227 44.08 43.07 17.54
N THR A 228 44.19 44.37 17.29
CA THR A 228 43.70 45.15 16.12
C THR A 228 43.88 44.58 14.70
N PRO A 229 44.93 43.81 14.32
CA PRO A 229 44.97 43.18 12.99
C PRO A 229 43.95 42.04 12.82
N SER A 230 43.51 41.41 13.91
CA SER A 230 42.51 40.34 13.86
C SER A 230 41.08 40.84 13.65
N SER A 231 40.77 42.10 13.98
CA SER A 231 39.47 42.70 13.66
C SER A 231 39.29 42.94 12.15
N GLN A 232 40.38 43.25 11.44
CA GLN A 232 40.40 43.34 9.98
C GLN A 232 40.19 41.97 9.33
N ILE A 233 40.82 40.91 9.88
CA ILE A 233 40.63 39.53 9.42
C ILE A 233 39.20 39.03 9.72
N LEU A 234 38.64 39.38 10.87
CA LEU A 234 37.23 39.09 11.17
C LEU A 234 36.28 39.83 10.22
N GLN A 235 36.55 41.09 9.86
CA GLN A 235 35.77 41.81 8.84
C GLN A 235 35.85 41.15 7.46
N THR A 236 37.03 40.67 7.04
CA THR A 236 37.15 39.97 5.75
C THR A 236 36.51 38.58 5.77
N LEU A 237 36.63 37.84 6.88
CA LEU A 237 35.98 36.53 7.03
C LEU A 237 34.46 36.64 7.16
N THR A 238 33.94 37.64 7.87
CA THR A 238 32.49 37.90 7.92
C THR A 238 31.97 38.37 6.56
N SER A 239 32.71 39.21 5.84
CA SER A 239 32.39 39.60 4.46
C SER A 239 32.36 38.39 3.52
N LEU A 240 33.36 37.50 3.60
CA LEU A 240 33.39 36.26 2.81
C LEU A 240 32.27 35.30 3.20
N HIS A 241 32.00 35.12 4.49
CA HIS A 241 30.88 34.30 4.95
C HIS A 241 29.55 34.85 4.43
N THR A 242 29.37 36.16 4.45
CA THR A 242 28.17 36.83 3.91
C THR A 242 28.09 36.66 2.39
N ALA A 243 29.22 36.72 1.68
CA ALA A 243 29.31 36.49 0.25
C ALA A 243 29.13 35.00 -0.16
N LEU A 244 29.45 34.06 0.74
CA LEU A 244 29.31 32.61 0.51
C LEU A 244 27.96 32.05 0.98
N SER A 245 27.27 32.73 1.90
CA SER A 245 25.91 32.41 2.33
C SER A 245 24.91 32.23 1.16
N PRO A 246 24.92 33.05 0.08
CA PRO A 246 24.02 32.85 -1.07
C PRO A 246 24.36 31.61 -1.92
N LEU A 247 25.59 31.07 -1.87
CA LEU A 247 25.94 29.85 -2.59
C LEU A 247 25.41 28.59 -1.89
N ASP A 248 25.26 28.63 -0.57
CA ASP A 248 24.70 27.53 0.23
C ASP A 248 23.16 27.41 0.09
N THR A 249 22.53 28.38 -0.58
CA THR A 249 21.10 28.40 -0.94
C THR A 249 20.80 27.94 -2.37
N MET A 250 21.82 27.78 -3.22
CA MET A 250 21.60 27.21 -4.55
C MET A 250 21.48 25.69 -4.42
N VAL A 251 20.23 25.26 -4.24
CA VAL A 251 19.76 23.92 -4.56
C VAL A 251 20.45 23.48 -5.85
N THR A 252 21.20 22.39 -5.78
CA THR A 252 21.66 21.65 -6.96
C THR A 252 20.44 21.18 -7.75
N THR A 253 19.90 22.05 -8.59
CA THR A 253 19.05 21.66 -9.71
C THR A 253 20.01 21.15 -10.78
N LEU A 254 20.31 19.85 -10.73
CA LEU A 254 20.91 19.16 -11.88
C LEU A 254 19.86 19.24 -13.01
N PRO A 255 20.14 19.87 -14.16
CA PRO A 255 19.34 19.63 -15.35
C PRO A 255 19.53 18.17 -15.80
N PRO A 256 18.54 17.53 -16.44
CA PRO A 256 18.66 16.15 -16.88
C PRO A 256 19.76 16.04 -17.94
N GLN A 257 20.73 15.15 -17.70
CA GLN A 257 21.77 14.85 -18.68
C GLN A 257 21.16 14.23 -19.96
N PRO A 258 21.65 14.61 -21.15
CA PRO A 258 21.45 13.83 -22.37
C PRO A 258 22.28 12.54 -22.32
N SER A 259 21.68 11.45 -22.80
CA SER A 259 22.22 10.09 -22.89
C SER A 259 23.50 9.97 -23.74
N PRO A 260 24.33 8.93 -23.51
CA PRO A 260 25.62 8.77 -24.18
C PRO A 260 25.43 8.27 -25.62
N GLY A 261 25.96 9.03 -26.58
CA GLY A 261 26.22 8.55 -27.94
C GLY A 261 27.59 7.85 -28.01
N PRO A 262 27.75 6.79 -28.83
CA PRO A 262 28.98 6.01 -28.87
C PRO A 262 29.98 6.59 -29.86
N GLY A 263 31.25 6.67 -29.46
CA GLY A 263 32.39 6.73 -30.38
C GLY A 263 33.44 7.79 -30.03
N GLY A 264 34.67 7.34 -29.81
CA GLY A 264 35.88 8.16 -30.00
C GLY A 264 36.77 8.33 -28.77
N SER A 265 37.68 7.38 -28.57
CA SER A 265 38.85 7.50 -27.69
C SER A 265 39.84 8.54 -28.22
N ALA A 266 40.36 9.42 -27.35
CA ALA A 266 41.78 9.74 -27.16
C ALA A 266 41.98 11.10 -26.46
N GLY A 267 42.73 11.11 -25.35
CA GLY A 267 43.49 12.29 -24.89
C GLY A 267 43.12 12.86 -23.52
N GLY A 268 43.91 12.49 -22.50
CA GLY A 268 44.15 13.32 -21.31
C GLY A 268 43.60 12.77 -20.00
N SER A 269 44.40 12.01 -19.26
CA SER A 269 44.16 11.55 -17.87
C SER A 269 44.06 12.68 -16.82
N HIS A 270 43.99 13.94 -17.24
CA HIS A 270 43.99 15.11 -16.34
C HIS A 270 42.60 15.67 -16.04
N THR A 271 41.53 15.20 -16.69
CA THR A 271 40.20 15.80 -16.57
C THR A 271 39.35 15.28 -15.40
N LYS A 272 39.78 14.21 -14.70
CA LYS A 272 38.94 13.53 -13.69
C LYS A 272 39.03 14.09 -12.27
N ALA A 273 40.08 14.83 -11.91
CA ALA A 273 40.31 15.18 -10.49
C ALA A 273 39.30 16.20 -9.93
N TRP A 274 38.80 17.12 -10.75
CA TRP A 274 37.75 18.07 -10.35
C TRP A 274 36.34 17.49 -10.44
N GLU A 275 36.14 16.42 -11.22
CA GLU A 275 34.88 15.69 -11.36
C GLU A 275 34.61 14.78 -10.14
N MET A 276 35.65 14.32 -9.45
CA MET A 276 35.56 13.46 -8.25
C MET A 276 35.29 14.24 -6.95
N GLY A 277 35.04 15.55 -7.03
CA GLY A 277 34.59 16.39 -5.91
C GLY A 277 35.71 17.06 -5.11
N ARG A 278 35.31 17.90 -4.15
CA ARG A 278 36.20 18.85 -3.42
C ARG A 278 37.40 18.18 -2.74
N ALA A 279 37.21 17.00 -2.16
CA ALA A 279 38.27 16.27 -1.46
C ALA A 279 39.35 15.73 -2.40
N ALA A 280 38.96 15.23 -3.58
CA ALA A 280 39.89 14.75 -4.60
C ALA A 280 40.71 15.90 -5.20
N TYR A 281 40.07 17.04 -5.45
CA TYR A 281 40.75 18.25 -5.94
C TYR A 281 41.77 18.79 -4.92
N LEU A 282 41.40 18.84 -3.63
CA LEU A 282 42.33 19.30 -2.59
C LEU A 282 43.53 18.36 -2.45
N ASN A 283 43.33 17.04 -2.55
CA ASN A 283 44.44 16.09 -2.46
C ASN A 283 45.36 16.13 -3.69
N TRP A 284 44.79 16.34 -4.89
CA TRP A 284 45.55 16.61 -6.11
C TRP A 284 46.38 17.90 -6.01
N ALA A 285 45.78 18.97 -5.51
CA ALA A 285 46.47 20.25 -5.31
C ALA A 285 47.58 20.13 -4.25
N LEU A 286 47.31 19.42 -3.13
CA LEU A 286 48.31 19.18 -2.08
C LEU A 286 49.50 18.36 -2.62
N GLY A 287 49.23 17.35 -3.44
CA GLY A 287 50.26 16.53 -4.09
C GLY A 287 51.14 17.30 -5.07
N LYS A 288 50.64 18.40 -5.64
CA LYS A 288 51.44 19.34 -6.46
C LYS A 288 52.29 20.29 -5.62
N MET A 289 51.91 20.57 -4.38
CA MET A 289 52.53 21.59 -3.53
C MET A 289 53.63 21.03 -2.60
N VAL A 290 53.73 19.71 -2.42
CA VAL A 290 54.79 19.06 -1.65
C VAL A 290 55.81 18.42 -2.60
N PRO A 291 57.02 19.00 -2.82
CA PRO A 291 58.05 18.36 -3.60
C PRO A 291 58.59 17.13 -2.85
N SER A 292 58.57 15.96 -3.49
CA SER A 292 59.25 14.77 -2.97
C SER A 292 60.75 14.93 -3.17
N ASN A 293 61.51 15.15 -2.10
CA ASN A 293 62.97 15.28 -2.13
C ASN A 293 63.63 13.92 -2.42
N PRO A 294 64.40 13.74 -3.51
CA PRO A 294 65.21 12.55 -3.73
C PRO A 294 66.65 12.82 -3.29
N SER A 295 67.03 12.44 -2.05
CA SER A 295 68.45 12.36 -1.68
C SER A 295 68.70 11.42 -0.49
N VAL A 296 68.90 10.13 -0.77
CA VAL A 296 70.01 9.32 -0.22
C VAL A 296 70.29 8.22 -1.26
N THR A 297 71.51 8.21 -1.82
CA THR A 297 71.99 7.24 -2.81
C THR A 297 73.26 6.56 -2.29
N ILE A 298 73.24 5.24 -2.18
CA ILE A 298 74.38 4.31 -2.34
C ILE A 298 73.76 3.04 -2.94
N GLY A 299 74.06 2.51 -4.12
CA GLY A 299 74.88 2.88 -5.26
C GLY A 299 74.61 1.83 -6.34
N GLY A 300 74.71 2.22 -7.62
CA GLY A 300 74.73 1.30 -8.76
C GLY A 300 73.42 1.17 -9.55
N SER A 301 73.51 1.50 -10.84
CA SER A 301 72.54 1.29 -11.94
C SER A 301 71.77 2.55 -12.35
N THR A 302 72.26 3.15 -13.45
CA THR A 302 71.63 4.19 -14.25
C THR A 302 70.38 3.67 -14.96
N ALA A 303 69.21 4.21 -14.62
CA ALA A 303 68.01 4.19 -15.45
C ALA A 303 67.25 5.51 -15.27
N GLY A 304 67.06 6.28 -16.35
CA GLY A 304 66.00 7.28 -16.44
C GLY A 304 64.65 6.57 -16.30
N GLY A 305 63.62 7.12 -15.68
CA GLY A 305 63.07 8.46 -15.87
C GLY A 305 61.66 8.24 -16.45
N GLU A 306 60.63 8.66 -15.71
CA GLU A 306 59.19 8.51 -16.02
C GLU A 306 58.63 7.07 -15.90
N GLY A 307 57.92 6.80 -14.80
CA GLY A 307 57.19 5.52 -14.64
C GLY A 307 56.73 5.20 -13.21
N ALA A 308 57.32 5.85 -12.19
CA ALA A 308 57.05 5.49 -10.80
C ALA A 308 55.72 6.05 -10.22
N HIS A 309 55.04 6.96 -10.92
CA HIS A 309 53.81 7.60 -10.40
C HIS A 309 52.51 6.95 -10.89
N GLU A 310 52.56 6.18 -11.97
CA GLU A 310 51.40 5.53 -12.59
C GLU A 310 51.01 4.25 -11.82
N GLY A 311 52.01 3.45 -11.41
CA GLY A 311 51.79 2.20 -10.65
C GLY A 311 51.22 2.39 -9.24
N LYS A 312 51.33 3.59 -8.64
CA LYS A 312 50.71 3.88 -7.34
C LYS A 312 49.22 4.20 -7.45
N MET A 313 48.75 4.75 -8.58
CA MET A 313 47.33 4.96 -8.84
C MET A 313 46.62 3.65 -9.20
N GLU A 314 47.25 2.80 -10.02
CA GLU A 314 46.73 1.45 -10.31
C GLU A 314 46.62 0.60 -9.04
N SER A 315 47.58 0.71 -8.11
CA SER A 315 47.49 -0.03 -6.83
C SER A 315 46.37 0.47 -5.92
N ILE A 316 45.94 1.74 -6.05
CA ILE A 316 44.83 2.32 -5.30
C ILE A 316 43.49 1.99 -5.98
N GLU A 317 43.41 2.10 -7.30
CA GLU A 317 42.24 1.63 -8.08
C GLU A 317 41.96 0.15 -7.82
N LYS A 318 42.99 -0.69 -7.84
CA LYS A 318 42.86 -2.13 -7.53
C LYS A 318 42.41 -2.39 -6.09
N SER A 319 42.87 -1.60 -5.13
CA SER A 319 42.41 -1.71 -3.73
C SER A 319 40.98 -1.19 -3.49
N ILE A 320 40.48 -0.28 -4.35
CA ILE A 320 39.10 0.23 -4.29
C ILE A 320 38.16 -0.70 -5.06
N GLU A 321 38.62 -1.35 -6.13
CA GLU A 321 37.88 -2.40 -6.84
C GLU A 321 37.70 -3.65 -5.98
N GLU A 322 38.71 -4.02 -5.18
CA GLU A 322 38.65 -5.15 -4.24
C GLU A 322 37.71 -4.89 -3.04
N VAL A 323 37.51 -3.62 -2.66
CA VAL A 323 36.56 -3.23 -1.59
C VAL A 323 35.18 -2.83 -2.13
N GLY A 324 35.07 -2.51 -3.43
CA GLY A 324 33.84 -2.18 -4.14
C GLY A 324 33.24 -3.34 -4.95
N GLY A 325 33.87 -4.52 -4.92
CA GLY A 325 33.47 -5.70 -5.67
C GLY A 325 32.13 -6.25 -5.18
N VAL A 326 31.09 -6.02 -5.98
CA VAL A 326 29.91 -6.84 -6.37
C VAL A 326 29.44 -8.04 -5.50
N GLU A 327 30.25 -8.67 -4.66
CA GLU A 327 29.84 -9.75 -3.74
C GLU A 327 28.91 -9.27 -2.61
N GLY A 328 29.02 -8.03 -2.16
CA GLY A 328 28.13 -7.47 -1.13
C GLY A 328 26.69 -7.23 -1.64
N VAL A 329 26.54 -6.90 -2.92
CA VAL A 329 25.23 -6.63 -3.54
C VAL A 329 24.57 -7.94 -3.98
N GLU A 330 25.32 -8.92 -4.48
CA GLU A 330 24.78 -10.24 -4.81
C GLU A 330 24.37 -11.05 -3.57
N ALA A 331 25.06 -10.90 -2.43
CA ALA A 331 24.66 -11.51 -1.16
C ALA A 331 23.32 -10.96 -0.65
N VAL A 332 23.08 -9.65 -0.80
CA VAL A 332 21.82 -9.01 -0.41
C VAL A 332 20.69 -9.41 -1.37
N VAL A 333 20.95 -9.50 -2.67
CA VAL A 333 19.93 -9.91 -3.67
C VAL A 333 19.54 -11.39 -3.53
N ARG A 334 20.46 -12.29 -3.21
CA ARG A 334 20.12 -13.70 -2.91
C ARG A 334 19.33 -13.87 -1.60
N SER A 335 19.51 -12.98 -0.62
CA SER A 335 18.76 -13.03 0.63
C SER A 335 17.31 -12.52 0.52
N LEU A 336 16.98 -11.82 -0.57
CA LEU A 336 15.65 -11.24 -0.82
C LEU A 336 14.77 -12.09 -1.77
N THR A 337 15.32 -13.16 -2.34
CA THR A 337 14.64 -13.99 -3.35
C THR A 337 14.38 -15.43 -2.91
N ASN A 338 14.47 -15.70 -1.60
CA ASN A 338 14.00 -16.94 -0.95
C ASN A 338 13.18 -16.60 0.29
#